data_AF-A0A644XNH9-F1
#
_entry.id   AF-A0A644XNH9-F1
#
_cell.length_a   1.000
_cell.length_b   1.000
_cell.length_c   1.000
_cell.angle_alpha   90.00
_cell.angle_beta   90.00
_cell.angle_gamma   90.00
#
_symmetry.space_group_name_H-M   'P 1'
#
loop_
_entity.id
_entity.type
_entity.pdbx_description
1 polymer ?
#
loop_
_entity_poly.entity_id
_entity_poly.type
_entity_poly.pdbx_seq_one_letter_code
_entity_poly.pdbx_strand_id
1 'polypeptide(L)'
;MQNELRFKIGEIEFEARGEADIIAREREAFVNNLLPIAVDAIARTKASHQSGYIEEQETIENISETEILQIESKLSTTNTLGDLSRKSLSNFISQNNVVSDQDFVIFAAYYDEKRNNTKDFSSEDVKRFYSEARKPEYSNISMLMNILVKKGFIMDSPASLKSIPKKYILTAEGINYVQTFEPKESINIKKGSLKSKKPRAKIESVFTNLSADDLHLKNYPEIKSQKNFKNQMLLTLYVVSNEGLGDAFSVDDVQCIMTDILGLPATNDQIGGVFKNNRTWFKSEPDPKNKKAYKRKLLQGAKDFAQSIIEGENC
;
A
#
# COMPACT_ATOMS: atom_id res chain seq x y z
N MET A 1 -38.64 41.12 27.70
CA MET A 1 -37.38 41.82 27.38
C MET A 1 -37.18 41.67 25.88
N GLN A 2 -37.12 42.77 25.12
CA GLN A 2 -36.74 42.71 23.71
C GLN A 2 -35.22 42.73 23.66
N ASN A 3 -34.64 41.67 23.12
CA ASN A 3 -33.21 41.58 22.92
C ASN A 3 -32.87 42.21 21.56
N GLU A 4 -31.72 42.85 21.48
CA GLU A 4 -31.27 43.54 20.28
C GLU A 4 -29.82 43.13 19.99
N LEU A 5 -29.57 42.78 18.74
CA LEU A 5 -28.28 42.31 18.24
C LEU A 5 -27.87 43.20 17.07
N ARG A 6 -26.73 43.87 17.22
CA ARG A 6 -26.13 44.71 16.18
C ARG A 6 -24.76 44.16 15.80
N PHE A 7 -24.57 43.89 14.51
CA PHE A 7 -23.31 43.45 13.91
C PHE A 7 -22.88 44.44 12.83
N LYS A 8 -21.61 44.85 12.86
CA LYS A 8 -21.02 45.74 11.85
C LYS A 8 -19.69 45.15 11.37
N ILE A 9 -19.59 44.85 10.08
CA ILE A 9 -18.38 44.37 9.40
C ILE A 9 -18.17 45.23 8.16
N GLY A 10 -17.22 46.15 8.22
CA GLY A 10 -16.96 47.11 7.13
C GLY A 10 -18.19 47.98 6.83
N GLU A 11 -18.70 47.86 5.60
CA GLU A 11 -19.92 48.56 5.12
C GLU A 11 -21.23 47.82 5.45
N ILE A 12 -21.16 46.59 5.98
CA ILE A 12 -22.33 45.78 6.25
C ILE A 12 -22.76 45.95 7.70
N GLU A 13 -23.98 46.46 7.88
CA GLU A 13 -24.65 46.59 9.17
C GLU A 13 -25.86 45.64 9.24
N PHE A 14 -25.94 44.86 10.30
CA PHE A 14 -27.03 43.95 10.58
C PHE A 14 -27.61 44.24 11.96
N GLU A 15 -28.91 44.48 12.02
CA GLU A 15 -29.64 44.72 13.27
C GLU A 15 -30.85 43.79 13.34
N ALA A 16 -30.92 43.00 14.40
CA ALA A 16 -32.06 42.12 14.69
C ALA A 16 -32.61 42.42 16.09
N ARG A 17 -33.92 42.66 16.18
CA ARG A 17 -34.65 42.90 17.42
C ARG A 17 -35.75 41.86 17.59
N GLY A 18 -35.80 41.17 18.73
CA GLY A 18 -36.79 40.12 18.94
C GLY A 18 -36.59 39.28 20.20
N GLU A 19 -37.23 38.12 20.20
CA GLU A 19 -37.05 37.10 21.23
C GLU A 19 -35.72 36.35 21.02
N ALA A 20 -35.11 35.87 22.10
CA ALA A 20 -33.75 35.31 22.09
C ALA A 20 -33.56 34.19 21.05
N ASP A 21 -34.56 33.33 20.89
CA ASP A 21 -34.52 32.20 19.96
C ASP A 21 -34.60 32.64 18.49
N ILE A 22 -35.35 33.72 18.22
CA ILE A 22 -35.47 34.30 16.88
C ILE A 22 -34.15 34.99 16.51
N ILE A 23 -33.56 35.74 17.43
CA ILE A 23 -32.27 36.41 17.22
C ILE A 23 -31.15 35.41 17.00
N ALA A 24 -31.13 34.30 17.74
CA ALA A 24 -30.13 33.24 17.54
C ALA A 24 -30.25 32.60 16.15
N ARG A 25 -31.48 32.34 15.70
CA ARG A 25 -31.75 31.79 14.36
C ARG A 25 -31.36 32.77 13.25
N GLU A 26 -31.74 34.04 13.38
CA GLU A 26 -31.41 35.09 12.40
C GLU A 26 -29.90 35.35 12.36
N ARG A 27 -29.23 35.30 13.52
CA ARG A 27 -27.76 35.36 13.60
C ARG A 27 -27.12 34.18 12.86
N GLU A 28 -27.60 32.96 13.08
CA GLU A 28 -27.05 31.77 12.43
C GLU A 28 -27.26 31.82 10.91
N ALA A 29 -28.43 32.26 10.46
CA ALA A 29 -28.72 32.47 9.05
C ALA A 29 -27.82 33.56 8.42
N PHE A 30 -27.62 34.67 9.13
CA PHE A 30 -26.73 35.74 8.66
C PHE A 30 -25.27 35.27 8.59
N VAL A 31 -24.76 34.59 9.62
CA VAL A 31 -23.36 34.17 9.71
C VAL A 31 -23.03 33.05 8.72
N ASN A 32 -23.91 32.07 8.55
CA ASN A 32 -23.62 30.91 7.72
C ASN A 32 -23.94 31.13 6.23
N ASN A 33 -24.94 31.96 5.92
CA ASN A 33 -25.40 32.13 4.54
C ASN A 33 -25.05 33.49 3.96
N LEU A 34 -25.30 34.59 4.68
CA LEU A 34 -25.21 35.94 4.11
C LEU A 34 -23.81 36.56 4.23
N LEU A 35 -23.11 36.36 5.35
CA LEU A 35 -21.75 36.88 5.54
C LEU A 35 -20.76 36.34 4.51
N PRO A 36 -20.69 35.03 4.20
CA PRO A 36 -19.73 34.53 3.22
C PRO A 36 -19.98 35.11 1.83
N ILE A 37 -21.25 35.26 1.44
CA ILE A 37 -21.65 35.83 0.15
C ILE A 37 -21.26 37.30 0.07
N ALA A 38 -21.48 38.06 1.14
CA ALA A 38 -21.21 39.49 1.16
C ALA A 38 -19.70 39.79 1.25
N VAL A 39 -18.95 38.99 2.00
CA VAL A 39 -17.47 39.05 2.02
C VAL A 39 -16.89 38.73 0.65
N ASP A 40 -17.40 37.71 -0.04
CA ASP A 40 -16.96 37.34 -1.39
C ASP A 40 -17.33 38.41 -2.43
N ALA A 41 -18.47 39.10 -2.28
CA ALA A 41 -18.85 40.25 -3.11
C ALA A 41 -17.93 41.47 -2.89
N ILE A 42 -17.54 41.76 -1.65
CA ILE A 42 -16.58 42.83 -1.32
C ILE A 42 -15.18 42.47 -1.83
N ALA A 43 -14.74 41.23 -1.68
CA ALA A 43 -13.47 40.76 -2.21
C ALA A 43 -13.41 40.89 -3.74
N ARG A 44 -14.50 40.56 -4.44
CA ARG A 44 -14.62 40.72 -5.89
C ARG A 44 -14.59 42.18 -6.35
N THR A 45 -15.26 43.09 -5.64
CA THR A 45 -15.27 44.52 -5.99
C THR A 45 -13.92 45.19 -5.71
N LYS A 46 -13.22 44.79 -4.64
CA LYS A 46 -11.85 45.24 -4.36
C LYS A 46 -10.82 44.68 -5.36
N ALA A 47 -10.98 43.42 -5.79
CA ALA A 47 -10.09 42.80 -6.79
C ALA A 47 -10.27 43.37 -8.21
N SER A 48 -11.43 43.98 -8.51
CA SER A 48 -11.70 44.64 -9.80
C SER A 48 -11.34 46.13 -9.82
N HIS A 49 -10.94 46.70 -8.69
CA HIS A 49 -10.38 48.07 -8.59
C HIS A 49 -8.86 48.01 -8.38
N GLN A 50 -8.15 47.43 -9.35
CA GLN A 50 -6.72 47.67 -9.54
C GLN A 50 -6.47 48.19 -10.96
N SER A 51 -6.93 49.42 -11.21
CA SER A 51 -6.28 50.29 -12.19
C SER A 51 -6.32 51.74 -11.68
N GLY A 52 -5.20 52.15 -11.08
CA GLY A 52 -4.76 53.54 -10.92
C GLY A 52 -5.58 54.44 -9.97
N TYR A 53 -5.04 54.73 -8.78
CA TYR A 53 -4.50 56.03 -8.38
C TYR A 53 -4.05 55.98 -6.90
N ILE A 54 -3.22 56.96 -6.54
CA ILE A 54 -2.40 57.10 -5.31
C ILE A 54 -3.23 57.67 -4.14
N GLU A 55 -2.72 57.42 -2.91
CA GLU A 55 -3.07 57.99 -1.58
C GLU A 55 -4.39 57.49 -0.95
N GLU A 56 -4.48 57.16 0.33
CA GLU A 56 -3.84 57.70 1.54
C GLU A 56 -3.70 56.62 2.63
N GLN A 57 -2.68 56.75 3.47
CA GLN A 57 -2.47 55.93 4.67
C GLN A 57 -3.37 56.43 5.79
N GLU A 58 -4.13 55.53 6.44
CA GLU A 58 -4.42 55.67 7.88
C GLU A 58 -4.30 54.30 8.57
N THR A 59 -3.39 54.28 9.54
CA THR A 59 -3.12 53.26 10.55
C THR A 59 -4.31 53.01 11.46
N ILE A 60 -4.50 51.76 11.92
CA ILE A 60 -4.91 51.30 13.28
C ILE A 60 -4.86 49.76 13.21
N GLU A 61 -3.75 49.14 13.64
CA GLU A 61 -3.49 48.57 14.98
C GLU A 61 -4.34 47.33 15.36
N ASN A 62 -3.60 46.22 15.52
CA ASN A 62 -3.85 45.05 16.38
C ASN A 62 -5.03 44.11 16.07
N ILE A 63 -4.75 43.10 15.24
CA ILE A 63 -5.18 41.72 15.51
C ILE A 63 -3.97 40.83 15.26
N SER A 64 -3.46 40.16 16.30
CA SER A 64 -2.27 39.31 16.23
C SER A 64 -2.39 38.22 15.15
N GLU A 65 -1.38 38.14 14.29
CA GLU A 65 -1.20 37.14 13.22
C GLU A 65 -1.28 35.67 13.68
N THR A 66 -1.32 35.42 14.98
CA THR A 66 -1.45 34.08 15.58
C THR A 66 -2.88 33.50 15.51
N GLU A 67 -3.92 34.29 15.32
CA GLU A 67 -5.31 33.75 15.23
C GLU A 67 -5.76 33.46 13.79
N ILE A 68 -5.16 34.12 12.78
CA ILE A 68 -5.46 33.87 11.36
C ILE A 68 -4.90 32.50 10.93
N LEU A 69 -3.73 32.11 11.43
CA LEU A 69 -3.12 30.81 11.15
C LEU A 69 -3.86 29.63 11.79
N GLN A 70 -4.67 29.84 12.84
CA GLN A 70 -5.52 28.79 13.43
C GLN A 70 -6.84 28.61 12.68
N ILE A 71 -7.30 29.62 11.94
CA ILE A 71 -8.51 29.54 11.11
C ILE A 71 -8.17 28.94 9.74
N GLU A 72 -7.02 29.29 9.15
CA GLU A 72 -6.55 28.69 7.89
C GLU A 72 -6.18 27.21 8.03
N SER A 73 -5.69 26.77 9.20
CA SER A 73 -5.40 25.35 9.45
C SER A 73 -6.65 24.50 9.76
N LYS A 74 -7.82 25.12 9.98
CA LYS A 74 -9.11 24.42 10.17
C LYS A 74 -10.02 24.45 8.94
N LEU A 75 -9.67 25.26 7.93
CA LEU A 75 -10.43 25.38 6.68
C LEU A 75 -9.80 24.59 5.51
N SER A 76 -8.96 23.62 5.82
CA SER A 76 -8.63 22.53 4.90
C SER A 76 -9.16 21.24 5.52
N THR A 77 -10.15 20.64 4.87
CA THR A 77 -10.80 19.35 5.24
C THR A 77 -12.06 19.43 6.11
N THR A 78 -13.05 20.22 5.68
CA THR A 78 -14.44 19.76 5.84
C THR A 78 -14.94 19.35 4.46
N ASN A 79 -14.94 18.03 4.23
CA ASN A 79 -15.67 17.39 3.15
C ASN A 79 -17.16 17.76 3.27
N THR A 80 -17.54 18.90 2.69
CA THR A 80 -18.93 19.17 2.37
C THR A 80 -19.35 18.04 1.42
N LEU A 81 -20.26 17.19 1.88
CA LEU A 81 -20.99 16.20 1.11
C LEU A 81 -21.79 16.93 0.03
N GLY A 82 -21.11 17.48 -0.97
CA GLY A 82 -21.70 18.11 -2.13
C GLY A 82 -22.46 17.07 -2.92
N ASP A 83 -23.52 17.52 -3.60
CA ASP A 83 -24.38 16.69 -4.46
C ASP A 83 -23.57 15.66 -5.29
N LEU A 84 -23.59 14.40 -4.85
CA LEU A 84 -22.88 13.29 -5.50
C LEU A 84 -23.61 12.80 -6.75
N SER A 85 -24.82 13.32 -7.03
CA SER A 85 -25.65 12.90 -8.17
C SER A 85 -24.97 13.15 -9.53
N ARG A 86 -24.15 14.21 -9.62
CA ARG A 86 -23.45 14.60 -10.87
C ARG A 86 -21.99 14.16 -10.94
N LYS A 87 -21.45 13.55 -9.88
CA LYS A 87 -20.09 13.01 -9.89
C LYS A 87 -20.13 11.56 -10.38
N SER A 88 -19.03 11.07 -10.91
CA SER A 88 -18.86 9.64 -11.20
C SER A 88 -18.08 8.97 -10.06
N LEU A 89 -18.26 7.66 -9.87
CA LEU A 89 -17.51 6.91 -8.86
C LEU A 89 -15.98 7.06 -9.07
N SER A 90 -15.52 7.00 -10.32
CA SER A 90 -14.10 7.18 -10.67
C SER A 90 -13.56 8.53 -10.22
N ASN A 91 -14.33 9.61 -10.40
CA ASN A 91 -13.94 10.94 -9.93
C ASN A 91 -13.92 11.03 -8.40
N PHE A 92 -14.93 10.48 -7.73
CA PHE A 92 -15.00 10.44 -6.26
C PHE A 92 -13.79 9.71 -5.65
N ILE A 93 -13.43 8.56 -6.19
CA ILE A 93 -12.28 7.77 -5.74
C ILE A 93 -10.95 8.49 -5.98
N SER A 94 -10.83 9.21 -7.10
CA SER A 94 -9.62 9.97 -7.44
C SER A 94 -9.44 11.19 -6.53
N GLN A 95 -10.53 11.88 -6.17
CA GLN A 95 -10.49 13.00 -5.23
C GLN A 95 -10.02 12.59 -3.83
N ASN A 96 -10.40 11.38 -3.40
CA ASN A 96 -10.04 10.85 -2.10
C ASN A 96 -8.69 10.08 -2.11
N ASN A 97 -7.96 10.06 -3.24
CA ASN A 97 -6.65 9.40 -3.37
C ASN A 97 -6.63 7.95 -2.85
N VAL A 98 -7.68 7.17 -3.13
CA VAL A 98 -7.84 5.82 -2.58
C VAL A 98 -6.96 4.81 -3.33
N VAL A 99 -5.97 4.25 -2.62
CA VAL A 99 -4.94 3.36 -3.21
C VAL A 99 -5.22 1.87 -2.98
N SER A 100 -5.80 1.47 -1.85
CA SER A 100 -6.05 0.06 -1.54
C SER A 100 -7.39 -0.43 -2.10
N ASP A 101 -7.47 -1.70 -2.49
CA ASP A 101 -8.73 -2.36 -2.85
C ASP A 101 -9.73 -2.42 -1.68
N GLN A 102 -9.23 -2.50 -0.44
CA GLN A 102 -10.07 -2.46 0.76
C GLN A 102 -10.74 -1.09 0.91
N ASP A 103 -9.92 -0.04 0.86
CA ASP A 103 -10.38 1.34 0.92
C ASP A 103 -11.33 1.62 -0.24
N PHE A 104 -11.00 1.16 -1.44
CA PHE A 104 -11.83 1.35 -2.63
C PHE A 104 -13.25 0.80 -2.44
N VAL A 105 -13.38 -0.42 -1.90
CA VAL A 105 -14.72 -1.01 -1.68
C VAL A 105 -15.50 -0.23 -0.63
N ILE A 106 -14.86 0.23 0.45
CA ILE A 106 -15.54 1.04 1.49
C ILE A 106 -16.03 2.36 0.89
N PHE A 107 -15.18 3.06 0.14
CA PHE A 107 -15.54 4.32 -0.51
C PHE A 107 -16.60 4.15 -1.59
N ALA A 108 -16.53 3.07 -2.37
CA ALA A 108 -17.51 2.78 -3.41
C ALA A 108 -18.88 2.44 -2.82
N ALA A 109 -18.92 1.62 -1.76
CA ALA A 109 -20.15 1.33 -1.04
C ALA A 109 -20.75 2.61 -0.42
N TYR A 110 -19.92 3.49 0.14
CA TYR A 110 -20.39 4.76 0.71
C TYR A 110 -20.98 5.67 -0.36
N TYR A 111 -20.31 5.77 -1.50
CA TYR A 111 -20.78 6.55 -2.64
C TYR A 111 -22.11 6.01 -3.20
N ASP A 112 -22.23 4.69 -3.36
CA ASP A 112 -23.45 4.03 -3.84
C ASP A 112 -24.62 4.25 -2.86
N GLU A 113 -24.37 4.14 -1.55
CA GLU A 113 -25.38 4.43 -0.52
C GLU A 113 -25.87 5.89 -0.60
N LYS A 114 -24.96 6.85 -0.80
CA LYS A 114 -25.33 8.28 -0.90
C LYS A 114 -26.02 8.65 -2.21
N ARG A 115 -25.69 7.97 -3.31
CA ARG A 115 -26.27 8.26 -4.64
C ARG A 115 -27.59 7.54 -4.86
N ASN A 116 -27.66 6.27 -4.49
CA ASN A 116 -28.79 5.40 -4.80
C ASN A 116 -29.73 5.18 -3.61
N ASN A 117 -29.37 5.65 -2.41
CA ASN A 117 -30.08 5.40 -1.14
C ASN A 117 -30.22 3.91 -0.79
N THR A 118 -29.40 3.05 -1.40
CA THR A 118 -29.34 1.62 -1.12
C THR A 118 -28.35 1.37 0.02
N LYS A 119 -28.84 0.83 1.14
CA LYS A 119 -27.99 0.59 2.32
C LYS A 119 -27.23 -0.74 2.27
N ASP A 120 -27.69 -1.66 1.44
CA ASP A 120 -27.16 -3.00 1.28
C ASP A 120 -26.50 -3.22 -0.08
N PHE A 121 -25.38 -3.93 -0.09
CA PHE A 121 -24.66 -4.29 -1.31
C PHE A 121 -24.14 -5.71 -1.23
N SER A 122 -24.00 -6.35 -2.39
CA SER A 122 -23.55 -7.73 -2.54
C SER A 122 -22.17 -7.81 -3.18
N SER A 123 -21.62 -9.03 -3.29
CA SER A 123 -20.39 -9.27 -4.05
C SER A 123 -20.51 -8.91 -5.54
N GLU A 124 -21.72 -8.92 -6.10
CA GLU A 124 -21.97 -8.54 -7.49
C GLU A 124 -21.91 -7.02 -7.67
N ASP A 125 -22.43 -6.27 -6.70
CA ASP A 125 -22.32 -4.81 -6.67
C ASP A 125 -20.85 -4.38 -6.58
N VAL A 126 -20.03 -5.10 -5.81
CA VAL A 126 -18.58 -4.85 -5.76
C VAL A 126 -17.92 -4.99 -7.14
N LYS A 127 -18.30 -5.99 -7.94
CA LYS A 127 -17.80 -6.12 -9.33
C LYS A 127 -18.23 -4.93 -10.18
N ARG A 128 -19.49 -4.50 -10.03
CA ARG A 128 -20.03 -3.30 -10.71
C ARG A 128 -19.21 -2.06 -10.34
N PHE A 129 -18.83 -1.90 -9.07
CA PHE A 129 -18.01 -0.77 -8.63
C PHE A 129 -16.65 -0.71 -9.33
N TYR A 130 -15.94 -1.84 -9.49
CA TYR A 130 -14.67 -1.88 -10.24
C TYR A 130 -14.86 -1.46 -11.70
N SER A 131 -15.94 -1.94 -12.32
CA SER A 131 -16.29 -1.59 -13.70
C SER A 131 -16.62 -0.10 -13.85
N GLU A 132 -17.44 0.46 -12.97
CA GLU A 132 -17.82 1.88 -12.98
C GLU A 132 -16.63 2.80 -12.69
N ALA A 133 -15.71 2.37 -11.82
CA ALA A 133 -14.49 3.09 -11.52
C ALA A 133 -13.40 2.93 -12.60
N ARG A 134 -13.60 2.07 -13.60
CA ARG A 134 -12.61 1.67 -14.61
C ARG A 134 -11.32 1.11 -14.00
N LYS A 135 -11.44 0.38 -12.88
CA LYS A 135 -10.32 -0.30 -12.21
C LYS A 135 -10.32 -1.80 -12.56
N PRO A 136 -9.14 -2.46 -12.62
CA PRO A 136 -9.10 -3.90 -12.77
C PRO A 136 -9.76 -4.58 -11.57
N GLU A 137 -10.52 -5.65 -11.82
CA GLU A 137 -11.21 -6.38 -10.75
C GLU A 137 -10.22 -7.02 -9.78
N TYR A 138 -10.59 -7.03 -8.50
CA TYR A 138 -9.83 -7.74 -7.49
C TYR A 138 -9.97 -9.26 -7.65
N SER A 139 -8.86 -9.99 -7.64
CA SER A 139 -8.84 -11.42 -7.96
C SER A 139 -9.72 -12.30 -7.07
N ASN A 140 -9.97 -11.88 -5.81
CA ASN A 140 -10.81 -12.64 -4.88
C ASN A 140 -11.70 -11.73 -4.02
N ILE A 141 -12.86 -11.35 -4.57
CA ILE A 141 -13.82 -10.47 -3.88
C ILE A 141 -14.31 -11.08 -2.57
N SER A 142 -14.56 -12.39 -2.52
CA SER A 142 -15.01 -13.07 -1.29
C SER A 142 -14.00 -12.92 -0.15
N MET A 143 -12.71 -13.02 -0.45
CA MET A 143 -11.65 -12.78 0.53
C MET A 143 -11.62 -11.31 0.97
N LEU A 144 -11.77 -10.38 0.04
CA LEU A 144 -11.80 -8.95 0.33
C LEU A 144 -12.95 -8.59 1.28
N MET A 145 -14.15 -9.08 1.00
CA MET A 145 -15.33 -8.89 1.85
C MET A 145 -15.10 -9.46 3.26
N ASN A 146 -14.56 -10.68 3.37
CA ASN A 146 -14.23 -11.27 4.67
C ASN A 146 -13.21 -10.44 5.47
N ILE A 147 -12.24 -9.81 4.81
CA ILE A 147 -11.28 -8.92 5.48
C ILE A 147 -11.99 -7.67 6.01
N LEU A 148 -12.87 -7.07 5.21
CA LEU A 148 -13.63 -5.88 5.62
C LEU A 148 -14.57 -6.17 6.79
N VAL A 149 -15.23 -7.33 6.78
CA VAL A 149 -16.04 -7.81 7.92
C VAL A 149 -15.18 -7.98 9.17
N LYS A 150 -14.02 -8.65 9.06
CA LYS A 150 -13.10 -8.84 10.20
C LYS A 150 -12.57 -7.54 10.77
N LYS A 151 -12.43 -6.50 9.94
CA LYS A 151 -12.00 -5.17 10.37
C LYS A 151 -13.14 -4.32 10.95
N GLY A 152 -14.38 -4.78 10.90
CA GLY A 152 -15.53 -4.05 11.44
C GLY A 152 -16.06 -2.94 10.54
N PHE A 153 -15.54 -2.76 9.31
CA PHE A 153 -16.01 -1.70 8.40
C PHE A 153 -17.34 -2.02 7.72
N ILE A 154 -17.67 -3.30 7.58
CA ILE A 154 -18.92 -3.79 7.00
C ILE A 154 -19.49 -4.91 7.87
N MET A 155 -20.80 -5.10 7.84
CA MET A 155 -21.48 -6.20 8.53
C MET A 155 -22.58 -6.82 7.67
N ASP A 156 -23.03 -8.02 8.03
CA ASP A 156 -24.13 -8.67 7.33
C ASP A 156 -25.43 -7.86 7.44
N SER A 157 -26.16 -7.73 6.34
CA SER A 157 -27.43 -7.00 6.34
C SER A 157 -28.50 -7.77 7.13
N PRO A 158 -29.18 -7.14 8.11
CA PRO A 158 -30.21 -7.80 8.91
C PRO A 158 -31.43 -8.20 8.06
N ALA A 159 -31.68 -7.49 6.96
CA ALA A 159 -32.79 -7.74 6.05
C ALA A 159 -32.57 -8.97 5.14
N SER A 160 -31.36 -9.52 5.10
CA SER A 160 -30.97 -10.51 4.09
C SER A 160 -30.20 -11.71 4.64
N LEU A 161 -30.36 -12.06 5.93
CA LEU A 161 -29.67 -13.19 6.56
C LEU A 161 -29.84 -14.54 5.82
N LYS A 162 -30.79 -14.65 4.88
CA LYS A 162 -31.06 -15.85 4.07
C LYS A 162 -30.95 -15.64 2.55
N SER A 163 -30.56 -14.46 2.07
CA SER A 163 -30.41 -14.24 0.63
C SER A 163 -29.08 -14.79 0.13
N ILE A 164 -29.13 -15.50 -0.99
CA ILE A 164 -27.95 -15.85 -1.79
C ILE A 164 -28.08 -14.99 -3.05
N PRO A 165 -27.15 -14.08 -3.35
CA PRO A 165 -25.89 -13.81 -2.65
C PRO A 165 -26.03 -13.07 -1.32
N LYS A 166 -25.03 -13.22 -0.44
CA LYS A 166 -24.94 -12.51 0.85
C LYS A 166 -24.84 -11.01 0.62
N LYS A 167 -25.58 -10.23 1.41
CA LYS A 167 -25.50 -8.78 1.39
C LYS A 167 -24.91 -8.21 2.66
N TYR A 168 -24.24 -7.08 2.49
CA TYR A 168 -23.50 -6.37 3.51
C TYR A 168 -23.99 -4.94 3.59
N ILE A 169 -23.83 -4.32 4.76
CA ILE A 169 -24.09 -2.91 5.01
C ILE A 169 -22.84 -2.27 5.61
N LEU A 170 -22.64 -0.98 5.36
CA LEU A 170 -21.57 -0.22 6.01
C LEU A 170 -21.89 -0.05 7.50
N THR A 171 -20.88 -0.24 8.34
CA THR A 171 -20.99 0.05 9.77
C THR A 171 -20.76 1.54 10.04
N ALA A 172 -21.10 1.99 11.24
CA ALA A 172 -20.73 3.35 11.68
C ALA A 172 -19.22 3.60 11.59
N GLU A 173 -18.41 2.58 11.88
CA GLU A 173 -16.94 2.65 11.75
C GLU A 173 -16.50 2.80 10.29
N GLY A 174 -17.10 2.05 9.36
CA GLY A 174 -16.84 2.17 7.92
C GLY A 174 -17.23 3.55 7.37
N ILE A 175 -18.36 4.09 7.82
CA ILE A 175 -18.79 5.45 7.45
C ILE A 175 -17.83 6.50 7.99
N ASN A 176 -17.46 6.40 9.26
CA ASN A 176 -16.53 7.33 9.89
C ASN A 176 -15.16 7.27 9.20
N TYR A 177 -14.68 6.06 8.87
CA TYR A 177 -13.44 5.86 8.15
C TYR A 177 -13.37 6.66 6.84
N VAL A 178 -14.45 6.71 6.06
CA VAL A 178 -14.53 7.50 4.82
C VAL A 178 -14.53 9.00 5.10
N GLN A 179 -15.23 9.44 6.15
CA GLN A 179 -15.39 10.86 6.48
C GLN A 179 -14.10 11.48 7.04
N THR A 180 -13.37 10.72 7.87
CA THR A 180 -12.10 11.14 8.47
C THR A 180 -10.90 10.61 7.69
N PHE A 181 -11.11 10.11 6.47
CA PHE A 181 -10.01 9.56 5.70
C PHE A 181 -9.05 10.68 5.30
N GLU A 182 -7.88 10.66 5.89
CA GLU A 182 -6.76 11.43 5.40
C GLU A 182 -6.05 10.60 4.34
N PRO A 183 -5.99 11.07 3.08
CA PRO A 183 -5.13 10.48 2.09
C PRO A 183 -3.73 10.31 2.67
N LYS A 184 -3.27 9.07 2.78
CA LYS A 184 -1.84 8.83 2.97
C LYS A 184 -1.18 9.47 1.77
N GLU A 185 -0.45 10.56 1.99
CA GLU A 185 0.33 11.23 0.95
C GLU A 185 0.95 10.13 0.10
N SER A 186 0.78 10.27 -1.21
CA SER A 186 1.30 9.32 -2.16
C SER A 186 2.80 9.16 -1.93
N ILE A 187 3.19 8.18 -1.11
CA ILE A 187 4.39 7.43 -1.38
C ILE A 187 4.15 7.01 -2.80
N ASN A 188 4.90 7.58 -3.73
CA ASN A 188 4.95 7.17 -5.11
C ASN A 188 5.26 5.67 -5.10
N ILE A 189 4.23 4.84 -4.99
CA ILE A 189 4.29 3.43 -5.30
C ILE A 189 4.30 3.45 -6.82
N LYS A 190 5.50 3.75 -7.37
CA LYS A 190 5.90 3.32 -8.70
C LYS A 190 5.31 1.93 -8.86
N LYS A 191 4.45 1.75 -9.89
CA LYS A 191 4.04 0.46 -10.46
C LYS A 191 5.01 -0.59 -10.00
N GLY A 192 4.58 -1.52 -9.13
CA GLY A 192 5.45 -2.44 -8.39
C GLY A 192 6.75 -2.74 -9.10
N SER A 193 7.74 -1.87 -8.92
CA SER A 193 9.12 -2.25 -9.06
C SER A 193 9.23 -3.19 -7.89
N LEU A 194 9.25 -4.49 -8.19
CA LEU A 194 9.91 -5.50 -7.37
C LEU A 194 10.96 -4.75 -6.60
N LYS A 195 10.72 -4.48 -5.30
CA LYS A 195 11.66 -3.70 -4.50
C LYS A 195 12.99 -4.35 -4.79
N SER A 196 13.85 -3.68 -5.56
CA SER A 196 15.20 -4.16 -5.79
C SER A 196 15.72 -4.17 -4.37
N LYS A 197 15.80 -5.37 -3.79
CA LYS A 197 16.31 -5.57 -2.44
C LYS A 197 17.57 -4.71 -2.45
N LYS A 198 17.67 -3.73 -1.53
CA LYS A 198 18.92 -2.98 -1.32
C LYS A 198 20.04 -4.01 -1.50
N PRO A 199 21.00 -3.82 -2.42
CA PRO A 199 22.06 -4.79 -2.58
C PRO A 199 22.65 -4.97 -1.19
N ARG A 200 22.36 -6.11 -0.56
CA ARG A 200 23.05 -6.46 0.67
C ARG A 200 24.50 -6.49 0.24
N ALA A 201 25.36 -5.78 0.96
CA ALA A 201 26.79 -5.95 0.82
C ALA A 201 27.03 -7.46 0.73
N LYS A 202 27.61 -7.92 -0.40
CA LYS A 202 27.92 -9.33 -0.62
C LYS A 202 28.70 -9.75 0.63
N ILE A 203 28.08 -10.60 1.44
CA ILE A 203 28.83 -11.28 2.50
C ILE A 203 29.83 -12.11 1.71
N GLU A 204 31.11 -11.76 1.81
CA GLU A 204 32.18 -12.47 1.12
C GLU A 204 32.07 -13.96 1.48
N SER A 205 31.68 -14.76 0.51
CA SER A 205 31.68 -16.22 0.64
C SER A 205 33.12 -16.64 0.86
N VAL A 206 33.33 -17.67 1.68
CA VAL A 206 34.70 -18.19 1.94
C VAL A 206 35.34 -18.73 0.64
N PHE A 207 34.51 -18.94 -0.39
CA PHE A 207 34.87 -19.50 -1.68
C PHE A 207 35.19 -18.44 -2.77
N THR A 208 35.20 -17.14 -2.45
CA THR A 208 35.55 -16.11 -3.47
C THR A 208 36.97 -16.24 -4.02
N ASN A 209 37.88 -16.87 -3.27
CA ASN A 209 39.26 -17.08 -3.67
C ASN A 209 39.51 -18.45 -4.31
N LEU A 210 38.46 -19.25 -4.52
CA LEU A 210 38.57 -20.60 -5.06
C LEU A 210 38.69 -20.52 -6.60
N SER A 211 39.76 -21.11 -7.15
CA SER A 211 39.94 -21.17 -8.61
C SER A 211 39.27 -22.40 -9.19
N ALA A 212 38.77 -22.31 -10.42
CA ALA A 212 38.23 -23.46 -11.16
C ALA A 212 39.28 -24.56 -11.40
N ASP A 213 40.56 -24.19 -11.39
CA ASP A 213 41.68 -25.13 -11.55
C ASP A 213 41.86 -26.03 -10.32
N ASP A 214 41.46 -25.56 -9.13
CA ASP A 214 41.57 -26.31 -7.86
C ASP A 214 40.54 -27.44 -7.78
N LEU A 215 39.47 -27.40 -8.58
CA LEU A 215 38.37 -28.38 -8.54
C LEU A 215 38.65 -29.66 -9.35
N HIS A 216 39.84 -29.79 -9.95
CA HIS A 216 40.24 -30.95 -10.78
C HIS A 216 39.12 -31.47 -11.70
N LEU A 217 38.43 -30.55 -12.39
CA LEU A 217 37.19 -30.81 -13.14
C LEU A 217 37.32 -31.89 -14.23
N LYS A 218 38.54 -32.29 -14.60
CA LYS A 218 38.84 -33.38 -15.53
C LYS A 218 38.50 -34.77 -14.97
N ASN A 219 38.43 -34.92 -13.65
CA ASN A 219 38.12 -36.19 -12.98
C ASN A 219 36.62 -36.46 -12.88
N TYR A 220 35.79 -35.51 -13.31
CA TYR A 220 34.35 -35.52 -13.13
C TYR A 220 33.64 -35.33 -14.47
N PRO A 221 32.41 -35.87 -14.62
CA PRO A 221 31.60 -35.60 -15.81
C PRO A 221 31.29 -34.11 -15.90
N GLU A 222 31.12 -33.61 -17.13
CA GLU A 222 30.85 -32.20 -17.36
C GLU A 222 29.59 -31.75 -16.60
N ILE A 223 29.80 -30.91 -15.58
CA ILE A 223 28.73 -30.37 -14.75
C ILE A 223 27.71 -29.63 -15.62
N LYS A 224 28.15 -28.94 -16.67
CA LYS A 224 27.29 -28.20 -17.61
C LYS A 224 26.36 -29.11 -18.43
N SER A 225 26.77 -30.34 -18.68
CA SER A 225 26.00 -31.29 -19.50
C SER A 225 24.89 -32.02 -18.72
N GLN A 226 24.73 -31.74 -17.43
CA GLN A 226 23.73 -32.41 -16.61
C GLN A 226 22.31 -31.94 -16.92
N LYS A 227 21.36 -32.90 -16.98
CA LYS A 227 19.96 -32.68 -17.41
C LYS A 227 19.20 -31.65 -16.57
N ASN A 228 19.44 -31.62 -15.27
CA ASN A 228 18.68 -30.83 -14.30
C ASN A 228 19.59 -29.98 -13.43
N PHE A 229 19.12 -28.79 -13.03
CA PHE A 229 19.81 -27.93 -12.05
C PHE A 229 20.16 -28.67 -10.76
N LYS A 230 19.29 -29.58 -10.30
CA LYS A 230 19.53 -30.45 -9.14
C LYS A 230 20.83 -31.26 -9.29
N ASN A 231 21.04 -31.86 -10.46
CA ASN A 231 22.21 -32.70 -10.75
C ASN A 231 23.47 -31.83 -10.86
N GLN A 232 23.36 -30.67 -11.53
CA GLN A 232 24.44 -29.68 -11.62
C GLN A 232 24.91 -29.25 -10.22
N MET A 233 23.95 -28.89 -9.35
CA MET A 233 24.23 -28.44 -8.00
C MET A 233 24.81 -29.57 -7.13
N LEU A 234 24.24 -30.78 -7.13
CA LEU A 234 24.73 -31.88 -6.31
C LEU A 234 26.13 -32.33 -6.73
N LEU A 235 26.40 -32.43 -8.03
CA LEU A 235 27.71 -32.76 -8.55
C LEU A 235 28.73 -31.67 -8.18
N THR A 236 28.36 -30.38 -8.30
CA THR A 236 29.21 -29.26 -7.88
C THR A 236 29.60 -29.37 -6.41
N LEU A 237 28.62 -29.61 -5.53
CA LEU A 237 28.89 -29.71 -4.10
C LEU A 237 29.69 -30.97 -3.74
N TYR A 238 29.47 -32.06 -4.47
CA TYR A 238 30.25 -33.29 -4.33
C TYR A 238 31.71 -33.06 -4.69
N VAL A 239 32.00 -32.45 -5.84
CA VAL A 239 33.37 -32.10 -6.25
C VAL A 239 34.07 -31.25 -5.20
N VAL A 240 33.43 -30.16 -4.76
CA VAL A 240 34.02 -29.26 -3.74
C VAL A 240 34.25 -29.97 -2.40
N SER A 241 33.36 -30.89 -2.02
CA SER A 241 33.53 -31.68 -0.79
C SER A 241 34.61 -32.76 -0.94
N ASN A 242 34.73 -33.38 -2.10
CA ASN A 242 35.68 -34.46 -2.35
C ASN A 242 37.12 -33.95 -2.48
N GLU A 243 37.29 -32.77 -3.08
CA GLU A 243 38.57 -32.06 -3.16
C GLU A 243 38.97 -31.40 -1.82
N GLY A 244 38.14 -31.52 -0.78
CA GLY A 244 38.42 -30.99 0.56
C GLY A 244 38.36 -29.46 0.65
N LEU A 245 37.80 -28.80 -0.36
CA LEU A 245 37.74 -27.34 -0.48
C LEU A 245 36.61 -26.74 0.37
N GLY A 246 35.64 -27.54 0.80
CA GLY A 246 34.62 -27.13 1.76
C GLY A 246 33.61 -28.23 2.09
N ASP A 247 33.18 -28.27 3.36
CA ASP A 247 32.32 -29.32 3.89
C ASP A 247 30.86 -28.88 4.13
N ALA A 248 30.61 -27.57 4.22
CA ALA A 248 29.31 -27.03 4.55
C ALA A 248 29.05 -25.72 3.79
N PHE A 249 27.90 -25.66 3.12
CA PHE A 249 27.60 -24.62 2.15
C PHE A 249 26.36 -23.81 2.52
N SER A 250 26.46 -22.49 2.52
CA SER A 250 25.28 -21.61 2.54
C SER A 250 24.69 -21.46 1.14
N VAL A 251 23.47 -20.90 1.03
CA VAL A 251 22.85 -20.63 -0.28
C VAL A 251 23.71 -19.68 -1.11
N ASP A 252 24.29 -18.67 -0.47
CA ASP A 252 25.14 -17.67 -1.12
C ASP A 252 26.49 -18.29 -1.55
N ASP A 253 27.04 -19.23 -0.77
CA ASP A 253 28.25 -19.97 -1.13
C ASP A 253 28.03 -20.83 -2.39
N VAL A 254 26.92 -21.57 -2.46
CA VAL A 254 26.59 -22.37 -3.65
C VAL A 254 26.38 -21.48 -4.87
N GLN A 255 25.73 -20.33 -4.68
CA GLN A 255 25.55 -19.37 -5.76
C GLN A 255 26.90 -18.91 -6.29
N CYS A 256 27.83 -18.49 -5.42
CA CYS A 256 29.17 -18.08 -5.80
C CYS A 256 29.92 -19.18 -6.55
N ILE A 257 29.89 -20.42 -6.09
CA ILE A 257 30.59 -21.53 -6.75
C ILE A 257 29.99 -21.78 -8.14
N MET A 258 28.67 -21.82 -8.25
CA MET A 258 28.03 -22.09 -9.53
C MET A 258 28.18 -20.93 -10.52
N THR A 259 27.96 -19.67 -10.11
CA THR A 259 27.99 -18.52 -11.01
C THR A 259 29.40 -18.01 -11.27
N ASP A 260 30.19 -17.79 -10.22
CA ASP A 260 31.44 -17.04 -10.31
C ASP A 260 32.61 -17.97 -10.68
N ILE A 261 32.58 -19.24 -10.24
CA ILE A 261 33.63 -20.22 -10.54
C ILE A 261 33.29 -21.05 -11.79
N LEU A 262 32.08 -21.61 -11.86
CA LEU A 262 31.70 -22.53 -12.94
C LEU A 262 30.99 -21.85 -14.13
N GLY A 263 30.57 -20.58 -13.97
CA GLY A 263 29.83 -19.85 -15.01
C GLY A 263 28.44 -20.41 -15.32
N LEU A 264 27.82 -21.10 -14.36
CA LEU A 264 26.49 -21.69 -14.45
C LEU A 264 25.42 -20.74 -13.92
N PRO A 265 24.26 -20.60 -14.59
CA PRO A 265 23.17 -19.77 -14.11
C PRO A 265 22.53 -20.41 -12.87
N ALA A 266 22.75 -19.80 -11.70
CA ALA A 266 22.16 -20.25 -10.45
C ALA A 266 21.47 -19.09 -9.70
N THR A 267 20.22 -19.31 -9.31
CA THR A 267 19.45 -18.37 -8.50
C THR A 267 19.24 -18.89 -7.08
N ASN A 268 19.12 -17.98 -6.12
CA ASN A 268 18.85 -18.33 -4.72
C ASN A 268 17.59 -19.17 -4.52
N ASP A 269 16.57 -18.97 -5.37
CA ASP A 269 15.33 -19.74 -5.30
C ASP A 269 15.51 -21.17 -5.83
N GLN A 270 16.30 -21.37 -6.89
CA GLN A 270 16.63 -22.71 -7.38
C GLN A 270 17.46 -23.50 -6.36
N ILE A 271 18.52 -22.88 -5.82
CA ILE A 271 19.38 -23.47 -4.79
C ILE A 271 18.57 -23.79 -3.54
N GLY A 272 17.78 -22.82 -3.06
CA GLY A 272 16.88 -23.00 -1.93
C GLY A 272 15.83 -24.10 -2.18
N GLY A 273 15.33 -24.23 -3.41
CA GLY A 273 14.41 -25.27 -3.83
C GLY A 273 15.02 -26.67 -3.71
N VAL A 274 16.26 -26.87 -4.20
CA VAL A 274 16.97 -28.15 -4.08
C VAL A 274 17.14 -28.56 -2.63
N PHE A 275 17.54 -27.62 -1.76
CA PHE A 275 17.66 -27.88 -0.33
C PHE A 275 16.33 -28.18 0.36
N LYS A 276 15.25 -27.49 -0.04
CA LYS A 276 13.91 -27.69 0.54
C LYS A 276 13.28 -29.02 0.12
N ASN A 277 13.51 -29.45 -1.12
CA ASN A 277 12.91 -30.66 -1.68
C ASN A 277 13.66 -31.93 -1.27
N ASN A 278 14.98 -31.84 -1.04
CA ASN A 278 15.82 -32.99 -0.68
C ASN A 278 16.38 -32.87 0.75
N ARG A 279 15.52 -32.64 1.75
CA ARG A 279 15.97 -32.38 3.13
C ARG A 279 16.80 -33.50 3.75
N THR A 280 16.53 -34.74 3.38
CA THR A 280 17.24 -35.94 3.87
C THR A 280 18.66 -36.07 3.33
N TRP A 281 19.02 -35.30 2.32
CA TRP A 281 20.35 -35.31 1.68
C TRP A 281 21.32 -34.29 2.30
N PHE A 282 20.83 -33.43 3.20
CA PHE A 282 21.63 -32.35 3.79
C PHE A 282 21.48 -32.28 5.30
N LYS A 283 22.61 -32.14 6.00
CA LYS A 283 22.63 -31.77 7.42
C LYS A 283 22.69 -30.26 7.55
N SER A 284 21.71 -29.67 8.22
CA SER A 284 21.68 -28.22 8.47
C SER A 284 22.44 -27.88 9.74
N GLU A 285 23.44 -27.02 9.63
CA GLU A 285 24.24 -26.52 10.74
C GLU A 285 24.11 -24.99 10.81
N PRO A 286 23.97 -24.39 12.00
CA PRO A 286 23.88 -22.94 12.12
C PRO A 286 25.18 -22.29 11.63
N ASP A 287 25.07 -21.21 10.86
CA ASP A 287 26.24 -20.51 10.35
C ASP A 287 26.94 -19.74 11.51
N PRO A 288 28.24 -19.98 11.77
CA PRO A 288 28.98 -19.24 12.81
C PRO A 288 29.00 -17.72 12.56
N LYS A 289 28.92 -17.27 11.30
CA LYS A 289 28.92 -15.84 10.95
C LYS A 289 27.54 -15.20 11.00
N ASN A 290 26.46 -15.98 10.91
CA ASN A 290 25.09 -15.44 10.87
C ASN A 290 24.10 -16.39 11.56
N LYS A 291 23.68 -16.03 12.78
CA LYS A 291 22.71 -16.82 13.58
C LYS A 291 21.35 -17.04 12.90
N LYS A 292 21.03 -16.32 11.81
CA LYS A 292 19.79 -16.49 11.03
C LYS A 292 19.99 -17.31 9.75
N ALA A 293 21.23 -17.71 9.42
CA ALA A 293 21.54 -18.52 8.25
C ALA A 293 22.00 -19.92 8.66
N TYR A 294 21.73 -20.89 7.79
CA TYR A 294 22.14 -22.27 7.96
C TYR A 294 23.08 -22.66 6.82
N LYS A 295 24.18 -23.30 7.18
CA LYS A 295 25.03 -24.04 6.24
C LYS A 295 24.53 -25.47 6.13
N ARG A 296 24.76 -26.08 4.97
CA ARG A 296 24.28 -27.42 4.64
C ARG A 296 25.46 -28.28 4.23
N LYS A 297 25.66 -29.38 4.96
CA LYS A 297 26.65 -30.41 4.66
C LYS A 297 26.01 -31.56 3.90
N LEU A 298 26.69 -32.10 2.90
CA LEU A 298 26.20 -33.26 2.14
C LEU A 298 26.26 -34.51 3.01
N LEU A 299 25.14 -35.24 3.04
CA LEU A 299 25.06 -36.56 3.66
C LEU A 299 25.39 -37.66 2.63
N GLN A 300 25.54 -38.90 3.11
CA GLN A 300 25.90 -40.04 2.27
C GLN A 300 24.94 -40.21 1.09
N GLY A 301 23.62 -40.13 1.29
CA GLY A 301 22.67 -40.24 0.20
C GLY A 301 22.79 -39.19 -0.91
N ALA A 302 23.34 -38.00 -0.59
CA ALA A 302 23.65 -36.99 -1.61
C ALA A 302 24.92 -37.35 -2.40
N LYS A 303 25.91 -37.93 -1.71
CA LYS A 303 27.17 -38.39 -2.29
C LYS A 303 26.95 -39.59 -3.20
N ASP A 304 26.14 -40.56 -2.76
CA ASP A 304 25.79 -41.74 -3.54
C ASP A 304 25.07 -41.34 -4.84
N PHE A 305 24.16 -40.35 -4.77
CA PHE A 305 23.49 -39.81 -5.95
C PHE A 305 24.44 -39.04 -6.89
N ALA A 306 25.40 -38.29 -6.34
CA ALA A 306 26.41 -37.65 -7.16
C ALA A 306 27.32 -38.68 -7.85
N GLN A 307 27.61 -39.78 -7.16
CA GLN A 307 28.39 -40.88 -7.70
C GLN A 307 27.63 -41.67 -8.78
N SER A 308 26.33 -41.90 -8.63
CA SER A 308 25.51 -42.52 -9.68
C SER A 308 25.47 -41.67 -10.96
N ILE A 309 25.54 -40.34 -10.83
CA ILE A 309 25.70 -39.43 -11.98
C ILE A 309 27.06 -39.63 -12.68
N ILE A 310 28.13 -39.86 -11.92
CA ILE A 310 29.48 -40.11 -12.44
C ILE A 310 29.54 -41.46 -13.16
N GLU A 311 28.92 -42.47 -12.57
CA GLU A 311 28.87 -43.84 -13.10
C GLU A 311 27.92 -43.99 -14.29
N GLY A 312 27.13 -42.94 -14.61
CA GLY A 312 26.22 -42.93 -15.75
C GLY A 312 24.97 -43.78 -15.53
N GLU A 313 24.70 -44.21 -14.30
CA GLU A 313 23.47 -44.93 -13.95
C GLU A 313 22.31 -43.93 -13.98
N ASN A 314 21.51 -43.99 -15.06
CA ASN A 314 20.34 -43.15 -15.26
C ASN A 314 19.40 -43.21 -14.05
N CYS A 315 19.39 -42.13 -13.26
CA CYS A 315 18.30 -41.78 -12.33
C CYS A 315 17.25 -40.93 -13.04
#